data_AF-A0A1V1ZEM2-F1
#
_entry.id   AF-A0A1V1ZEM2-F1
#
_cell.length_a   1.000
_cell.length_b   1.000
_cell.length_c   1.000
_cell.angle_alpha   90.00
_cell.angle_beta   90.00
_cell.angle_gamma   90.00
#
_symmetry.space_group_name_H-M   'P 1'
#
loop_
_entity.id
_entity.type
_entity.pdbx_description
1 polymer ?
#
loop_
_entity_poly.entity_id
_entity_poly.type
_entity_poly.pdbx_seq_one_letter_code
_entity_poly.pdbx_strand_id
1 'polypeptide(L)'
;MKKLLLLCSLFVGTSALVSCSSSDDDSSGGDPVANSITLTADVTSIEMGSSVNLTVMNDLDENVTGTSTYYANGAVISQVFTPTAAGSYTIHAENGSLVSNTVTVTVIAVQQDNAIFYNEMNYELANSVLVYYGAVDASDDGIDENTHGLWALVAGNGDFQTTESTNYIQFILLTDLDTEGLPLFPSSEASTYYYSLAYLALDGVDIVTEFGHEADPAFAINADFSETADFSYSASVDGTPIALDYATTYLGYIDQSTSGRPAAVTPISEVNTKIDPILLNALLK
;
A
#
# COMPACT_ATOMS: atom_id res chain seq x y z
N MET A 1 32.08 -20.41 -0.77
CA MET A 1 32.93 -21.59 -1.03
C MET A 1 32.58 -22.12 -2.43
N LYS A 2 33.51 -21.97 -3.37
CA LYS A 2 33.35 -22.38 -4.79
C LYS A 2 33.41 -23.90 -4.89
N LYS A 3 32.38 -24.54 -5.47
CA LYS A 3 32.43 -25.96 -5.83
C LYS A 3 32.70 -26.10 -7.32
N LEU A 4 33.98 -26.30 -7.56
CA LEU A 4 34.63 -26.86 -8.73
C LEU A 4 34.00 -28.23 -9.09
N LEU A 5 33.48 -28.37 -10.30
CA LEU A 5 33.30 -29.68 -10.93
C LEU A 5 33.94 -29.64 -12.31
N LEU A 6 34.88 -30.56 -12.43
CA LEU A 6 35.88 -30.73 -13.45
C LEU A 6 35.52 -32.02 -14.23
N LEU A 7 35.93 -32.06 -15.50
CA LEU A 7 36.30 -33.21 -16.34
C LEU A 7 35.41 -33.56 -17.55
N CYS A 8 36.15 -33.63 -18.68
CA CYS A 8 36.03 -34.53 -19.83
C CYS A 8 34.90 -34.25 -20.85
N SER A 9 35.15 -34.18 -22.16
CA SER A 9 36.34 -34.52 -22.95
C SER A 9 36.10 -34.22 -24.44
N LEU A 10 37.19 -33.85 -25.12
CA LEU A 10 37.56 -34.34 -26.46
C LEU A 10 36.77 -33.82 -27.69
N PHE A 11 37.35 -32.83 -28.39
CA PHE A 11 37.44 -32.90 -29.85
C PHE A 11 38.81 -32.37 -30.32
N VAL A 12 39.53 -33.26 -30.99
CA VAL A 12 40.82 -33.04 -31.66
C VAL A 12 40.52 -32.52 -33.07
N GLY A 13 41.27 -31.52 -33.53
CA GLY A 13 41.17 -31.02 -34.90
C GLY A 13 42.23 -29.97 -35.21
N THR A 14 43.47 -30.42 -35.36
CA THR A 14 44.61 -29.65 -35.89
C THR A 14 44.37 -29.18 -37.32
N SER A 15 44.73 -27.94 -37.64
CA SER A 15 45.55 -27.60 -38.82
C SER A 15 45.99 -26.14 -38.77
N ALA A 16 47.30 -25.94 -38.76
CA ALA A 16 47.96 -24.69 -39.09
C ALA A 16 47.77 -24.39 -40.58
N LEU A 17 47.84 -23.10 -40.97
CA LEU A 17 48.70 -22.56 -42.03
C LEU A 17 48.47 -21.04 -42.16
N VAL A 18 49.58 -20.32 -42.01
CA VAL A 18 49.92 -18.95 -42.42
C VAL A 18 49.00 -18.27 -43.44
N SER A 19 48.54 -17.05 -43.14
CA SER A 19 48.55 -15.96 -44.13
C SER A 19 48.61 -14.61 -43.42
N CYS A 20 49.81 -14.05 -43.41
CA CYS A 20 50.04 -12.63 -43.24
C CYS A 20 50.03 -12.06 -44.65
N SER A 21 48.95 -11.38 -45.05
CA SER A 21 48.99 -10.46 -46.18
C SER A 21 49.01 -9.05 -45.63
N SER A 22 50.20 -8.45 -45.67
CA SER A 22 50.34 -7.00 -45.67
C SER A 22 49.64 -6.46 -46.90
N SER A 23 48.57 -5.69 -46.69
CA SER A 23 48.09 -4.74 -47.68
C SER A 23 47.79 -3.46 -46.92
N ASP A 24 48.72 -2.51 -47.05
CA ASP A 24 48.48 -1.10 -46.81
C ASP A 24 47.38 -0.65 -47.78
N ASP A 25 46.15 -0.59 -47.30
CA ASP A 25 45.05 0.06 -48.01
C ASP A 25 44.53 1.19 -47.11
N ASP A 26 44.98 2.41 -47.44
CA ASP A 26 44.34 3.68 -47.08
C ASP A 26 42.92 3.71 -47.66
N SER A 27 42.01 2.98 -47.04
CA SER A 27 40.57 3.12 -47.29
C SER A 27 39.98 4.06 -46.26
N SER A 28 39.92 5.34 -46.64
CA SER A 28 39.04 6.35 -46.03
C SER A 28 37.56 6.04 -46.34
N GLY A 29 37.13 4.80 -46.15
CA GLY A 29 35.73 4.44 -45.98
C GLY A 29 35.47 4.51 -44.49
N GLY A 30 34.96 5.65 -44.01
CA GLY A 30 34.58 5.77 -42.61
C GLY A 30 33.61 4.66 -42.24
N ASP A 31 33.85 3.99 -41.12
CA ASP A 31 32.92 3.02 -40.56
C ASP A 31 31.50 3.65 -40.51
N PRO A 32 30.44 2.87 -40.77
CA PRO A 32 29.08 3.40 -40.70
C PRO A 32 28.84 4.04 -39.34
N VAL A 33 28.41 5.29 -39.34
CA VAL A 33 28.10 6.06 -38.12
C VAL A 33 26.60 6.06 -37.92
N ALA A 34 26.16 5.73 -36.70
CA ALA A 34 24.76 5.77 -36.30
C ALA A 34 24.16 7.18 -36.45
N ASN A 35 22.94 7.27 -36.98
CA ASN A 35 22.24 8.55 -37.17
C ASN A 35 21.03 8.70 -36.26
N SER A 36 20.60 7.62 -35.60
CA SER A 36 19.52 7.65 -34.63
C SER A 36 19.65 6.55 -33.58
N ILE A 37 18.93 6.73 -32.47
CA ILE A 37 18.79 5.73 -31.42
C ILE A 37 17.31 5.56 -31.08
N THR A 38 16.92 4.36 -30.69
CA THR A 38 15.57 4.00 -30.26
C THR A 38 15.62 3.49 -28.83
N LEU A 39 14.82 4.10 -27.96
CA LEU A 39 14.60 3.69 -26.58
C LEU A 39 13.36 2.81 -26.51
N THR A 40 13.50 1.67 -25.83
CA THR A 40 12.39 0.81 -25.43
C THR A 40 12.42 0.56 -23.93
N ALA A 41 11.24 0.32 -23.36
CA ALA A 41 11.06 -0.17 -22.00
C ALA A 41 10.44 -1.56 -22.07
N ASP A 42 10.82 -2.45 -21.15
CA ASP A 42 10.22 -3.78 -21.03
C ASP A 42 8.76 -3.72 -20.56
N VAL A 43 8.43 -2.77 -19.68
CA VAL A 43 7.08 -2.47 -19.21
C VAL A 43 6.85 -0.96 -19.13
N THR A 44 5.59 -0.54 -19.28
CA THR A 44 5.19 0.89 -19.26
C THR A 44 4.18 1.23 -18.17
N SER A 45 3.79 0.24 -17.36
CA SER A 45 2.96 0.41 -16.17
C SER A 45 3.53 -0.46 -15.07
N ILE A 46 3.88 0.14 -13.93
CA ILE A 46 4.45 -0.56 -12.78
C ILE A 46 3.88 -0.03 -11.47
N GLU A 47 3.97 -0.83 -10.42
CA GLU A 47 3.76 -0.39 -9.04
C GLU A 47 4.99 0.40 -8.54
N MET A 48 4.75 1.39 -7.68
CA MET A 48 5.81 2.18 -7.03
C MET A 48 6.83 1.26 -6.33
N GLY A 49 8.12 1.52 -6.50
CA GLY A 49 9.20 0.69 -5.98
C GLY A 49 9.57 -0.52 -6.86
N SER A 50 8.76 -0.85 -7.88
CA SER A 50 9.16 -1.79 -8.93
C SER A 50 10.13 -1.15 -9.94
N SER A 51 10.78 -1.97 -10.75
CA SER A 51 11.79 -1.53 -11.70
C SER A 51 11.36 -1.71 -13.15
N VAL A 52 11.79 -0.78 -14.01
CA VAL A 52 11.68 -0.85 -15.47
C VAL A 52 13.09 -1.02 -16.06
N ASN A 53 13.27 -1.94 -16.99
CA ASN A 53 14.53 -2.07 -17.73
C ASN A 53 14.44 -1.31 -19.05
N LEU A 54 15.33 -0.33 -19.21
CA LEU A 54 15.47 0.45 -20.43
C LEU A 54 16.50 -0.19 -21.35
N THR A 55 16.21 -0.21 -22.65
CA THR A 55 17.12 -0.69 -23.71
C THR A 55 17.22 0.36 -24.80
N VAL A 56 18.44 0.60 -25.29
CA VAL A 56 18.70 1.52 -26.40
C VAL A 56 19.45 0.78 -27.51
N MET A 57 18.88 0.85 -28.71
CA MET A 57 19.47 0.35 -29.96
C MET A 57 19.74 1.52 -30.89
N ASN A 58 20.84 1.51 -31.62
CA ASN A 58 21.04 2.44 -32.73
C ASN A 58 20.42 1.92 -34.04
N ASP A 59 20.44 2.72 -35.10
CA ASP A 59 19.96 2.37 -36.44
C ASP A 59 20.87 1.40 -37.21
N LEU A 60 21.97 0.97 -36.60
CA LEU A 60 22.87 -0.07 -37.10
C LEU A 60 22.65 -1.41 -36.36
N ASP A 61 21.56 -1.53 -35.60
CA ASP A 61 21.22 -2.69 -34.75
C ASP A 61 22.25 -3.00 -33.66
N GLU A 62 23.02 -2.01 -33.22
CA GLU A 62 23.96 -2.14 -32.10
C GLU A 62 23.29 -1.73 -30.79
N ASN A 63 23.54 -2.50 -29.73
CA ASN A 63 23.07 -2.20 -28.39
C ASN A 63 23.98 -1.17 -27.73
N VAL A 64 23.47 0.06 -27.57
CA VAL A 64 24.16 1.19 -26.94
C VAL A 64 23.63 1.50 -25.54
N THR A 65 22.93 0.55 -24.93
CA THR A 65 22.26 0.71 -23.63
C THR A 65 23.23 1.12 -22.52
N GLY A 66 24.41 0.50 -22.46
CA GLY A 66 25.39 0.75 -21.39
C GLY A 66 26.17 2.06 -21.52
N THR A 67 26.11 2.72 -22.68
CA THR A 67 26.80 3.99 -22.94
C THR A 67 25.84 5.18 -23.03
N SER A 68 24.54 4.93 -22.92
CA SER A 68 23.50 5.97 -23.00
C SER A 68 23.24 6.59 -21.63
N THR A 69 22.90 7.87 -21.62
CA THR A 69 22.38 8.59 -20.45
C THR A 69 20.86 8.64 -20.54
N TYR A 70 20.16 8.39 -19.45
CA TYR A 70 18.70 8.32 -19.41
C TYR A 70 18.15 9.48 -18.61
N TYR A 71 17.00 9.99 -19.01
CA TYR A 71 16.32 11.07 -18.32
C TYR A 71 14.84 10.74 -18.14
N ALA A 72 14.31 10.90 -16.93
CA ALA A 72 12.87 10.92 -16.66
C ALA A 72 12.45 12.33 -16.24
N ASN A 73 11.49 12.92 -16.94
CA ASN A 73 11.00 14.28 -16.67
C ASN A 73 12.15 15.32 -16.59
N GLY A 74 13.23 15.10 -17.34
CA GLY A 74 14.42 15.94 -17.38
C GLY A 74 15.49 15.65 -16.31
N ALA A 75 15.23 14.78 -15.35
CA ALA A 75 16.22 14.35 -14.35
C ALA A 75 16.96 13.09 -14.81
N VAL A 76 18.29 13.04 -14.60
CA VAL A 76 19.11 11.87 -14.93
C VAL A 76 18.72 10.67 -14.07
N ILE A 77 18.54 9.50 -14.71
CA ILE A 77 18.20 8.22 -14.07
C ILE A 77 19.16 7.11 -14.50
N SER A 78 19.08 5.96 -13.82
CA SER A 78 19.72 4.72 -14.25
C SER A 78 18.93 3.99 -15.34
N GLN A 79 19.63 3.14 -16.10
CA GLN A 79 19.03 2.23 -17.08
C GLN A 79 17.93 1.34 -16.45
N VAL A 80 18.18 0.84 -15.25
CA VAL A 80 17.15 0.21 -14.43
C VAL A 80 16.48 1.33 -13.64
N PHE A 81 15.27 1.71 -14.02
CA PHE A 81 14.55 2.82 -13.43
C PHE A 81 13.60 2.31 -12.33
N THR A 82 13.83 2.76 -11.09
CA THR A 82 13.03 2.40 -9.90
C THR A 82 12.46 3.67 -9.26
N PRO A 83 11.28 4.14 -9.71
CA PRO A 83 10.65 5.35 -9.17
C PRO A 83 10.15 5.13 -7.73
N THR A 84 10.32 6.16 -6.90
CA THR A 84 9.87 6.20 -5.49
C THR A 84 8.61 7.04 -5.29
N ALA A 85 8.03 7.55 -6.36
CA ALA A 85 6.79 8.31 -6.33
C ALA A 85 5.89 7.83 -7.48
N ALA A 86 4.58 7.86 -7.24
CA ALA A 86 3.60 7.59 -8.28
C ALA A 86 3.51 8.74 -9.29
N GLY A 87 2.97 8.44 -10.46
CA GLY A 87 2.74 9.41 -11.53
C GLY A 87 3.29 8.96 -12.88
N SER A 88 3.31 9.91 -13.82
CA SER A 88 3.76 9.66 -15.19
C SER A 88 5.18 10.18 -15.41
N TYR A 89 6.05 9.31 -15.90
CA TYR A 89 7.44 9.61 -16.23
C TYR A 89 7.66 9.56 -17.73
N THR A 90 7.99 10.70 -18.30
CA THR A 90 8.37 10.85 -19.70
C THR A 90 9.87 10.63 -19.82
N ILE A 91 10.27 9.50 -20.40
CA ILE A 91 11.65 9.00 -20.45
C ILE A 91 12.22 9.14 -21.86
N HIS A 92 13.45 9.64 -21.96
CA HIS A 92 14.26 9.58 -23.18
C HIS A 92 15.71 9.21 -22.84
N ALA A 93 16.49 8.84 -23.84
CA ALA A 93 17.90 8.54 -23.73
C ALA A 93 18.73 9.42 -24.69
N GLU A 94 19.95 9.70 -24.28
CA GLU A 94 20.97 10.38 -25.08
C GLU A 94 22.19 9.48 -25.24
N ASN A 95 22.74 9.41 -26.45
CA ASN A 95 24.01 8.75 -26.74
C ASN A 95 24.87 9.71 -27.58
N GLY A 96 25.81 10.41 -26.94
CA GLY A 96 26.53 11.51 -27.58
C GLY A 96 25.58 12.65 -27.94
N SER A 97 25.45 12.98 -29.24
CA SER A 97 24.51 13.99 -29.74
C SER A 97 23.17 13.42 -30.19
N LEU A 98 22.99 12.10 -30.16
CA LEU A 98 21.76 11.45 -30.57
C LEU A 98 20.77 11.43 -29.40
N VAL A 99 19.51 11.76 -29.69
CA VAL A 99 18.40 11.74 -28.74
C VAL A 99 17.38 10.72 -29.24
N SER A 100 16.88 9.86 -28.35
CA SER A 100 15.91 8.82 -28.69
C SER A 100 14.48 9.35 -28.87
N ASN A 101 13.58 8.48 -29.30
CA ASN A 101 12.15 8.64 -29.02
C ASN A 101 11.89 8.70 -27.50
N THR A 102 10.69 9.15 -27.15
CA THR A 102 10.21 9.18 -25.76
C THR A 102 9.35 7.95 -25.45
N VAL A 103 9.50 7.41 -24.24
CA VAL A 103 8.63 6.38 -23.65
C VAL A 103 7.94 6.97 -22.42
N THR A 104 6.65 6.70 -22.24
CA THR A 104 5.93 7.09 -21.01
C THR A 104 5.78 5.86 -20.12
N VAL A 105 6.24 5.97 -18.88
CA VAL A 105 6.04 4.96 -17.83
C VAL A 105 5.07 5.51 -16.80
N THR A 106 3.98 4.80 -16.56
CA THR A 106 3.00 5.10 -15.50
C THR A 106 3.35 4.31 -14.25
N VAL A 107 3.45 5.01 -13.12
CA VAL A 107 3.75 4.42 -11.81
C VAL A 107 2.53 4.56 -10.93
N ILE A 108 2.01 3.43 -10.46
CA ILE A 108 0.82 3.35 -9.62
C ILE A 108 1.28 3.31 -8.17
N ALA A 109 0.70 4.16 -7.32
CA ALA A 109 0.97 4.11 -5.88
C ALA A 109 0.49 2.78 -5.29
N VAL A 110 1.23 2.28 -4.31
CA VAL A 110 0.91 1.02 -3.62
C VAL A 110 0.40 1.36 -2.23
N GLN A 111 -0.72 0.74 -1.83
CA GLN A 111 -1.23 0.81 -0.47
C GLN A 111 -0.19 0.21 0.49
N GLN A 112 0.10 0.91 1.58
CA GLN A 112 1.01 0.45 2.63
C GLN A 112 0.22 -0.12 3.82
N ASP A 113 0.82 -1.12 4.46
CA ASP A 113 0.34 -1.64 5.74
C ASP A 113 0.33 -0.53 6.79
N ASN A 114 -0.66 -0.58 7.68
CA ASN A 114 -0.92 0.40 8.73
C ASN A 114 -0.98 1.83 8.20
N ALA A 115 -1.62 2.04 7.05
CA ALA A 115 -1.83 3.36 6.48
C ALA A 115 -3.24 3.52 5.92
N ILE A 116 -3.72 4.76 5.87
CA ILE A 116 -4.85 5.16 5.05
C ILE A 116 -4.30 5.49 3.67
N PHE A 117 -4.75 4.77 2.65
CA PHE A 117 -4.44 5.10 1.26
C PHE A 117 -5.56 5.97 0.68
N TYR A 118 -5.26 7.24 0.37
CA TYR A 118 -6.22 8.21 -0.15
C TYR A 118 -5.56 9.19 -1.13
N ASN A 119 -6.20 9.46 -2.27
CA ASN A 119 -5.66 10.31 -3.35
C ASN A 119 -4.20 9.94 -3.74
N GLU A 120 -3.95 8.64 -3.92
CA GLU A 120 -2.62 8.09 -4.26
C GLU A 120 -1.52 8.34 -3.21
N MET A 121 -1.89 8.80 -2.01
CA MET A 121 -0.98 9.01 -0.89
C MET A 121 -1.25 8.02 0.24
N ASN A 122 -0.18 7.61 0.92
CA ASN A 122 -0.27 6.81 2.14
C ASN A 122 -0.12 7.73 3.35
N TYR A 123 -1.08 7.66 4.26
CA TYR A 123 -1.07 8.35 5.54
C TYR A 123 -0.89 7.30 6.64
N GLU A 124 0.33 7.25 7.18
CA GLU A 124 0.68 6.28 8.23
C GLU A 124 -0.29 6.35 9.41
N LEU A 125 -0.53 5.19 10.03
CA LEU A 125 -1.25 4.98 11.27
C LEU A 125 -0.36 4.17 12.21
N ALA A 126 0.08 4.79 13.29
CA ALA A 126 0.97 4.17 14.25
C ALA A 126 0.23 3.31 15.28
N ASN A 127 -1.05 3.62 15.52
CA ASN A 127 -1.84 3.02 16.58
C ASN A 127 -3.27 2.71 16.12
N SER A 128 -3.87 1.67 16.72
CA SER A 128 -5.28 1.34 16.58
C SER A 128 -5.87 0.82 17.89
N VAL A 129 -7.14 1.08 18.14
CA VAL A 129 -7.89 0.53 19.27
C VAL A 129 -9.32 0.20 18.84
N LEU A 130 -9.82 -0.97 19.24
CA LEU A 130 -11.22 -1.32 19.15
C LEU A 130 -11.87 -1.11 20.52
N VAL A 131 -12.90 -0.28 20.57
CA VAL A 131 -13.59 0.14 21.80
C VAL A 131 -15.02 -0.35 21.75
N TYR A 132 -15.49 -1.02 22.81
CA TYR A 132 -16.92 -1.27 23.01
C TYR A 132 -17.51 -0.12 23.83
N TYR A 133 -18.59 0.50 23.38
CA TYR A 133 -19.26 1.59 24.11
C TYR A 133 -20.44 1.14 24.97
N GLY A 134 -20.97 -0.06 24.72
CA GLY A 134 -22.16 -0.56 25.40
C GLY A 134 -23.21 -1.06 24.42
N ALA A 135 -24.33 -1.52 24.96
CA ALA A 135 -25.47 -1.91 24.18
C ALA A 135 -26.35 -0.67 23.89
N VAL A 136 -26.75 -0.48 22.64
CA VAL A 136 -27.60 0.62 22.20
C VAL A 136 -28.89 0.08 21.61
N ASP A 137 -30.00 0.71 21.97
CA ASP A 137 -31.28 0.45 21.36
C ASP A 137 -31.41 1.33 20.11
N ALA A 138 -31.42 0.71 18.93
CA ALA A 138 -31.49 1.42 17.65
C ALA A 138 -32.94 1.82 17.28
N SER A 139 -33.89 1.67 18.20
CA SER A 139 -35.32 1.86 17.94
C SER A 139 -35.75 3.30 17.60
N ASP A 140 -34.93 4.32 17.87
CA ASP A 140 -35.29 5.72 17.56
C ASP A 140 -35.16 6.05 16.06
N ASP A 141 -34.41 5.25 15.29
CA ASP A 141 -34.15 5.47 13.85
C ASP A 141 -34.95 4.51 12.94
N GLY A 142 -35.79 3.64 13.51
CA GLY A 142 -36.69 2.75 12.76
C GLY A 142 -36.00 1.58 12.03
N ILE A 143 -34.76 1.25 12.41
CA ILE A 143 -33.93 0.25 11.73
C ILE A 143 -34.11 -1.17 12.31
N ASP A 144 -34.34 -1.32 13.61
CA ASP A 144 -34.83 -2.57 14.22
C ASP A 144 -35.26 -2.30 15.68
N GLU A 145 -36.13 -3.13 16.27
CA GLU A 145 -36.47 -3.03 17.71
C GLU A 145 -35.44 -3.73 18.61
N ASN A 146 -34.29 -4.12 18.04
CA ASN A 146 -33.29 -4.92 18.73
C ASN A 146 -32.20 -4.05 19.35
N THR A 147 -31.75 -4.44 20.54
CA THR A 147 -30.56 -3.86 21.16
C THR A 147 -29.31 -4.45 20.50
N HIS A 148 -28.37 -3.59 20.14
CA HIS A 148 -27.12 -3.96 19.46
C HIS A 148 -25.90 -3.57 20.30
N GLY A 149 -24.79 -4.29 20.14
CA GLY A 149 -23.51 -3.88 20.69
C GLY A 149 -22.88 -2.75 19.87
N LEU A 150 -22.58 -1.62 20.48
CA LEU A 150 -21.91 -0.49 19.84
C LEU A 150 -20.39 -0.60 20.02
N TRP A 151 -19.67 -0.64 18.91
CA TRP A 151 -18.21 -0.64 18.86
C TRP A 151 -17.70 0.58 18.08
N ALA A 152 -16.46 0.98 18.37
CA ALA A 152 -15.70 1.83 17.47
C ALA A 152 -14.29 1.29 17.26
N LEU A 153 -13.87 1.23 16.01
CA LEU A 153 -12.46 1.06 15.66
C LEU A 153 -11.88 2.46 15.43
N VAL A 154 -10.85 2.80 16.18
CA VAL A 154 -10.14 4.07 16.06
C VAL A 154 -8.70 3.78 15.68
N ALA A 155 -8.19 4.40 14.62
CA ALA A 155 -6.78 4.32 14.26
C ALA A 155 -6.21 5.72 13.99
N GLY A 156 -4.93 5.92 14.27
CA GLY A 156 -4.31 7.23 14.08
C GLY A 156 -2.82 7.28 14.38
N ASN A 157 -2.21 8.37 13.94
CA ASN A 157 -0.84 8.75 14.31
C ASN A 157 -0.85 9.62 15.56
N GLY A 158 -0.14 9.20 16.60
CA GLY A 158 0.00 9.97 17.84
C GLY A 158 -0.74 9.36 19.02
N ASP A 159 -0.76 10.11 20.13
CA ASP A 159 -1.39 9.69 21.38
C ASP A 159 -2.89 10.05 21.36
N PHE A 160 -3.76 9.03 21.34
CA PHE A 160 -5.22 9.17 21.37
C PHE A 160 -5.74 9.99 22.57
N GLN A 161 -4.92 10.23 23.59
CA GLN A 161 -5.25 11.04 24.76
C GLN A 161 -5.21 12.54 24.51
N THR A 162 -4.40 12.97 23.55
CA THR A 162 -3.96 14.36 23.46
C THR A 162 -4.69 15.15 22.38
N THR A 163 -5.63 14.54 21.64
CA THR A 163 -6.37 15.16 20.52
C THR A 163 -5.49 15.71 19.38
N GLU A 164 -4.18 15.43 19.39
CA GLU A 164 -3.20 15.97 18.43
C GLU A 164 -2.83 14.96 17.33
N SER A 165 -3.70 14.01 17.00
CA SER A 165 -3.44 13.10 15.89
C SER A 165 -3.64 13.82 14.55
N THR A 166 -2.60 13.86 13.72
CA THR A 166 -2.69 14.46 12.37
C THR A 166 -3.42 13.54 11.40
N ASN A 167 -3.19 12.23 11.50
CA ASN A 167 -3.93 11.23 10.76
C ASN A 167 -4.80 10.47 11.75
N TYR A 168 -6.09 10.39 11.49
CA TYR A 168 -7.05 9.77 12.38
C TYR A 168 -8.25 9.26 11.60
N ILE A 169 -8.72 8.07 11.94
CA ILE A 169 -9.92 7.46 11.37
C ILE A 169 -10.71 6.77 12.46
N GLN A 170 -12.03 6.94 12.44
CA GLN A 170 -12.95 6.28 13.36
C GLN A 170 -14.11 5.63 12.60
N PHE A 171 -14.25 4.32 12.81
CA PHE A 171 -15.41 3.55 12.39
C PHE A 171 -16.32 3.29 13.58
N ILE A 172 -17.62 3.26 13.34
CA ILE A 172 -18.64 2.79 14.25
C ILE A 172 -19.20 1.48 13.70
N LEU A 173 -19.36 0.49 14.57
CA LEU A 173 -19.92 -0.80 14.23
C LEU A 173 -21.05 -1.14 15.19
N LEU A 174 -22.15 -1.68 14.68
CA LEU A 174 -23.18 -2.31 15.50
C LEU A 174 -23.15 -3.81 15.29
N THR A 175 -23.09 -4.57 16.39
CA THR A 175 -23.17 -6.03 16.36
C THR A 175 -24.41 -6.56 17.05
N ASP A 176 -24.80 -7.78 16.71
CA ASP A 176 -25.80 -8.52 17.46
C ASP A 176 -25.32 -8.80 18.89
N LEU A 177 -26.29 -8.99 19.78
CA LEU A 177 -26.03 -9.54 21.11
C LEU A 177 -26.25 -11.06 21.07
N ASP A 178 -25.51 -11.79 21.89
CA ASP A 178 -25.75 -13.22 22.08
C ASP A 178 -27.05 -13.49 22.87
N THR A 179 -27.37 -14.77 23.08
CA THR A 179 -28.57 -15.17 23.81
C THR A 179 -28.60 -14.73 25.28
N GLU A 180 -27.47 -14.31 25.83
CA GLU A 180 -27.32 -13.81 27.20
C GLU A 180 -27.29 -12.26 27.23
N GLY A 181 -27.38 -11.61 26.07
CA GLY A 181 -27.33 -10.15 25.93
C GLY A 181 -25.91 -9.57 25.93
N LEU A 182 -24.88 -10.41 25.75
CA LEU A 182 -23.49 -9.94 25.63
C LEU A 182 -23.19 -9.57 24.17
N PRO A 183 -22.36 -8.53 23.93
CA PRO A 183 -22.04 -8.13 22.58
C PRO A 183 -21.22 -9.20 21.86
N LEU A 184 -21.62 -9.55 20.64
CA LEU A 184 -20.78 -10.37 19.77
C LEU A 184 -19.65 -9.51 19.23
N PHE A 185 -18.45 -10.09 19.17
CA PHE A 185 -17.29 -9.42 18.60
C PHE A 185 -17.52 -9.17 17.10
N PRO A 186 -17.13 -7.99 16.55
CA PRO A 186 -17.24 -7.75 15.11
C PRO A 186 -16.40 -8.77 14.35
N SER A 187 -17.07 -9.65 13.60
CA SER A 187 -16.43 -10.65 12.75
C SER A 187 -17.01 -10.58 11.34
N SER A 188 -16.37 -11.28 10.40
CA SER A 188 -16.81 -11.39 9.01
C SER A 188 -18.07 -12.25 8.84
N GLU A 189 -18.49 -12.97 9.88
CA GLU A 189 -19.80 -13.61 9.90
C GLU A 189 -20.90 -12.63 10.34
N ALA A 190 -22.15 -12.98 10.04
CA ALA A 190 -23.40 -12.17 10.03
C ALA A 190 -23.79 -11.40 11.31
N SER A 191 -22.87 -11.21 12.25
CA SER A 191 -23.04 -10.50 13.51
C SER A 191 -22.90 -8.98 13.40
N THR A 192 -22.37 -8.43 12.29
CA THR A 192 -22.24 -6.96 12.11
C THR A 192 -23.38 -6.42 11.26
N TYR A 193 -24.27 -5.65 11.88
CA TYR A 193 -25.47 -5.11 11.24
C TYR A 193 -25.22 -3.76 10.55
N TYR A 194 -24.35 -2.95 11.13
CA TYR A 194 -24.12 -1.58 10.68
C TYR A 194 -22.64 -1.22 10.77
N TYR A 195 -22.15 -0.51 9.76
CA TYR A 195 -20.85 0.12 9.75
C TYR A 195 -21.03 1.59 9.32
N SER A 196 -20.26 2.50 9.91
CA SER A 196 -20.21 3.89 9.48
C SER A 196 -18.83 4.48 9.73
N LEU A 197 -18.30 5.22 8.75
CA LEU A 197 -17.15 6.09 8.98
C LEU A 197 -17.65 7.33 9.70
N ALA A 198 -17.38 7.45 11.00
CA ALA A 198 -17.81 8.59 11.79
C ALA A 198 -16.90 9.80 11.60
N TYR A 199 -15.59 9.58 11.39
CA TYR A 199 -14.64 10.68 11.27
C TYR A 199 -13.36 10.24 10.55
N LEU A 200 -12.82 11.12 9.71
CA LEU A 200 -11.54 10.96 9.02
C LEU A 200 -10.82 12.31 8.95
N ALA A 201 -9.59 12.36 9.44
CA ALA A 201 -8.69 13.49 9.27
C ALA A 201 -7.33 13.02 8.75
N LEU A 202 -6.78 13.77 7.79
CA LEU A 202 -5.51 13.48 7.13
C LEU A 202 -4.63 14.74 7.18
N ASP A 203 -3.41 14.63 7.70
CA ASP A 203 -2.49 15.76 7.94
C ASP A 203 -3.13 16.93 8.73
N GLY A 204 -4.04 16.61 9.65
CA GLY A 204 -4.77 17.58 10.48
C GLY A 204 -5.90 18.31 9.75
N VAL A 205 -6.23 17.90 8.53
CA VAL A 205 -7.38 18.38 7.77
C VAL A 205 -8.50 17.37 7.87
N ASP A 206 -9.66 17.82 8.35
CA ASP A 206 -10.85 16.98 8.38
C ASP A 206 -11.35 16.70 6.96
N ILE A 207 -11.46 15.42 6.62
CA ILE A 207 -12.02 14.93 5.35
C ILE A 207 -13.47 14.53 5.53
N VAL A 208 -13.80 13.90 6.66
CA VAL A 208 -15.17 13.51 7.05
C VAL A 208 -15.41 13.94 8.50
N THR A 209 -16.47 14.73 8.74
CA THR A 209 -16.77 15.33 10.05
C THR A 209 -18.16 15.03 10.60
N GLU A 210 -18.94 14.13 10.01
CA GLU A 210 -20.35 13.98 10.39
C GLU A 210 -20.80 12.53 10.53
N PHE A 211 -21.60 12.27 11.57
CA PHE A 211 -22.46 11.09 11.69
C PHE A 211 -23.56 11.18 10.62
N GLY A 212 -23.20 11.00 9.35
CA GLY A 212 -24.16 10.87 8.26
C GLY A 212 -24.83 9.51 8.36
N HIS A 213 -26.04 9.46 8.93
CA HIS A 213 -26.80 8.22 9.09
C HIS A 213 -27.30 7.63 7.75
N GLU A 214 -27.09 8.33 6.64
CA GLU A 214 -27.44 7.85 5.32
C GLU A 214 -26.18 7.43 4.57
N ALA A 215 -26.15 6.16 4.14
CA ALA A 215 -25.13 5.63 3.27
C ALA A 215 -25.00 6.53 2.03
N ASP A 216 -24.02 7.42 2.03
CA ASP A 216 -23.63 8.13 0.83
C ASP A 216 -23.23 7.06 -0.19
N PRO A 217 -23.92 6.94 -1.33
CA PRO A 217 -23.56 5.95 -2.35
C PRO A 217 -22.16 6.16 -2.93
N ALA A 218 -21.52 7.30 -2.65
CA ALA A 218 -20.09 7.51 -2.90
C ALA A 218 -19.18 6.71 -1.97
N PHE A 219 -19.71 6.02 -0.95
CA PHE A 219 -18.99 5.36 0.14
C PHE A 219 -19.28 3.85 0.17
N ALA A 220 -18.52 3.08 -0.62
CA ALA A 220 -18.68 1.62 -0.74
C ALA A 220 -17.75 0.87 0.22
N ILE A 221 -18.28 0.39 1.35
CA ILE A 221 -17.48 -0.22 2.42
C ILE A 221 -17.34 -1.74 2.21
N ASN A 222 -16.11 -2.24 2.05
CA ASN A 222 -15.79 -3.65 2.27
C ASN A 222 -14.81 -3.76 3.43
N ALA A 223 -15.26 -4.27 4.57
CA ALA A 223 -14.41 -4.66 5.69
C ALA A 223 -14.27 -6.18 5.69
N ASP A 224 -13.05 -6.70 5.65
CA ASP A 224 -12.78 -8.12 5.88
C ASP A 224 -12.14 -8.26 7.26
N PHE A 225 -12.90 -8.85 8.18
CA PHE A 225 -12.44 -9.21 9.51
C PHE A 225 -11.96 -10.65 9.48
N SER A 226 -10.64 -10.82 9.52
CA SER A 226 -10.07 -12.15 9.69
C SER A 226 -10.13 -12.57 11.17
N GLU A 227 -10.25 -13.86 11.44
CA GLU A 227 -10.10 -14.43 12.80
C GLU A 227 -8.70 -14.17 13.41
N THR A 228 -7.75 -13.62 12.63
CA THR A 228 -6.33 -13.51 12.97
C THR A 228 -5.88 -12.11 13.42
N ALA A 229 -6.80 -11.21 13.80
CA ALA A 229 -6.50 -9.83 14.26
C ALA A 229 -6.00 -8.86 13.17
N ASP A 230 -6.05 -9.28 11.91
CA ASP A 230 -5.82 -8.41 10.75
C ASP A 230 -7.17 -7.83 10.29
N PHE A 231 -7.21 -6.51 10.15
CA PHE A 231 -8.37 -5.76 9.69
C PHE A 231 -8.03 -5.09 8.37
N SER A 232 -8.76 -5.46 7.31
CA SER A 232 -8.71 -4.73 6.05
C SER A 232 -10.04 -4.03 5.81
N TYR A 233 -9.96 -2.81 5.30
CA TYR A 233 -11.08 -1.94 5.06
C TYR A 233 -10.89 -1.21 3.74
N SER A 234 -11.95 -1.16 2.93
CA SER A 234 -12.01 -0.32 1.75
C SER A 234 -13.29 0.49 1.78
N ALA A 235 -13.22 1.76 1.39
CA ALA A 235 -14.32 2.69 1.19
C ALA A 235 -14.05 3.59 0.00
N SER A 236 -14.89 4.58 -0.23
CA SER A 236 -14.58 5.68 -1.15
C SER A 236 -15.21 6.98 -0.66
N VAL A 237 -14.59 8.13 -0.90
CA VAL A 237 -15.21 9.46 -0.69
C VAL A 237 -15.23 10.15 -2.03
N ASP A 238 -16.41 10.57 -2.50
CA ASP A 238 -16.60 11.21 -3.82
C ASP A 238 -16.02 10.40 -5.00
N GLY A 239 -16.00 9.07 -4.88
CA GLY A 239 -15.44 8.16 -5.88
C GLY A 239 -13.92 7.96 -5.80
N THR A 240 -13.22 8.62 -4.87
CA THR A 240 -11.83 8.32 -4.53
C THR A 240 -11.79 7.13 -3.56
N PRO A 241 -11.17 6.00 -3.90
CA PRO A 241 -11.01 4.89 -2.98
C PRO A 241 -10.21 5.28 -1.73
N ILE A 242 -10.67 4.82 -0.57
CA ILE A 242 -9.94 4.75 0.68
C ILE A 242 -9.66 3.28 0.95
N ALA A 243 -8.42 2.94 1.27
CA ALA A 243 -8.10 1.59 1.73
C ALA A 243 -7.27 1.68 3.01
N LEU A 244 -7.53 0.78 3.95
CA LEU A 244 -6.81 0.61 5.20
C LEU A 244 -6.51 -0.87 5.36
N ASP A 245 -5.24 -1.19 5.51
CA ASP A 245 -4.78 -2.52 5.87
C ASP A 245 -4.04 -2.37 7.19
N TYR A 246 -4.47 -3.06 8.23
CA TYR A 246 -3.91 -2.86 9.57
C TYR A 246 -3.76 -4.18 10.31
N ALA A 247 -2.54 -4.45 10.77
CA ALA A 247 -2.20 -5.58 11.64
C ALA A 247 -2.35 -5.13 13.10
N THR A 248 -3.47 -5.48 13.75
CA THR A 248 -3.76 -4.94 15.08
C THR A 248 -3.04 -5.71 16.19
N THR A 249 -2.70 -5.00 17.28
CA THR A 249 -2.58 -5.61 18.61
C THR A 249 -3.85 -5.20 19.36
N TYR A 250 -4.62 -6.16 19.88
CA TYR A 250 -5.86 -5.87 20.62
C TYR A 250 -5.55 -5.08 21.90
N LEU A 251 -6.07 -3.85 22.02
CA LEU A 251 -5.77 -2.93 23.12
C LEU A 251 -7.03 -2.60 23.96
N GLY A 252 -7.72 -3.64 24.43
CA GLY A 252 -8.57 -3.57 25.63
C GLY A 252 -10.04 -3.14 25.45
N TYR A 253 -10.81 -3.30 26.53
CA TYR A 253 -12.25 -3.08 26.64
C TYR A 253 -12.54 -1.95 27.64
N ILE A 254 -13.43 -1.02 27.30
CA ILE A 254 -13.88 0.06 28.20
C ILE A 254 -15.40 0.02 28.30
N ASP A 255 -15.94 -0.59 29.35
CA ASP A 255 -17.38 -0.57 29.62
C ASP A 255 -17.85 0.82 30.06
N GLN A 256 -18.71 1.47 29.26
CA GLN A 256 -19.33 2.75 29.64
C GLN A 256 -20.80 2.61 30.10
N SER A 257 -21.30 1.40 30.36
CA SER A 257 -22.69 1.16 30.80
C SER A 257 -23.09 1.86 32.12
N THR A 258 -22.14 2.51 32.81
CA THR A 258 -22.37 3.30 34.02
C THR A 258 -22.21 4.82 33.80
N SER A 259 -22.95 5.40 32.85
CA SER A 259 -23.31 6.84 32.79
C SER A 259 -22.24 7.86 33.27
N GLY A 260 -21.00 7.74 32.78
CA GLY A 260 -19.91 8.64 33.13
C GLY A 260 -18.91 8.75 31.98
N ARG A 261 -18.74 9.97 31.47
CA ARG A 261 -17.74 10.32 30.45
C ARG A 261 -16.37 9.75 30.84
N PRO A 262 -15.58 9.16 29.91
CA PRO A 262 -14.33 8.49 30.26
C PRO A 262 -13.34 9.46 30.91
N ALA A 263 -12.90 9.12 32.12
CA ALA A 263 -11.75 9.75 32.74
C ALA A 263 -10.50 8.99 32.32
N ALA A 264 -9.80 9.50 31.30
CA ALA A 264 -8.50 9.06 30.80
C ALA A 264 -8.41 7.59 30.32
N VAL A 265 -7.93 7.39 29.09
CA VAL A 265 -7.51 6.04 28.66
C VAL A 265 -6.38 5.63 29.61
N THR A 266 -6.42 4.44 30.21
CA THR A 266 -5.32 4.01 31.08
C THR A 266 -4.32 3.24 30.24
N PRO A 267 -3.00 3.58 30.23
CA PRO A 267 -2.00 2.82 29.48
C PRO A 267 -2.03 1.34 29.85
N ILE A 268 -1.85 0.45 28.88
CA ILE A 268 -2.07 -1.01 29.06
C ILE A 268 -1.16 -1.65 30.12
N SER A 269 -0.03 -1.00 30.45
CA SER A 269 0.83 -1.40 31.56
C SER A 269 0.11 -1.46 32.91
N GLU A 270 -1.03 -0.78 33.05
CA GLU A 270 -1.86 -0.78 34.26
C GLU A 270 -3.19 -1.56 34.10
N VAL A 271 -3.62 -1.87 32.87
CA VAL A 271 -4.90 -2.55 32.56
C VAL A 271 -4.84 -4.07 32.80
N ASN A 272 -3.65 -4.66 32.77
CA ASN A 272 -3.42 -6.11 32.95
C ASN A 272 -3.85 -6.68 34.32
N THR A 273 -4.41 -5.85 35.20
CA THR A 273 -4.88 -6.26 36.54
C THR A 273 -6.41 -6.17 36.71
N LYS A 274 -7.17 -5.72 35.70
CA LYS A 274 -8.61 -5.42 35.85
C LYS A 274 -9.55 -6.08 34.83
N ILE A 275 -9.05 -6.80 33.83
CA ILE A 275 -9.94 -7.55 32.94
C ILE A 275 -10.39 -8.82 33.65
N ASP A 276 -11.71 -9.02 33.77
CA ASP A 276 -12.29 -10.25 34.29
C ASP A 276 -11.81 -11.43 33.44
N PRO A 277 -11.14 -12.44 34.02
CA PRO A 277 -10.67 -13.62 33.30
C PRO A 277 -11.76 -14.38 32.54
N ILE A 278 -13.02 -14.24 32.95
CA ILE A 278 -14.18 -14.86 32.28
C ILE A 278 -14.46 -14.16 30.95
N LEU A 279 -14.43 -12.82 30.93
CA LEU A 279 -14.60 -12.03 29.71
C LEU A 279 -13.41 -12.18 28.76
N LEU A 280 -12.18 -12.26 29.28
CA LEU A 280 -11.01 -12.54 28.45
C LEU A 280 -11.10 -13.90 27.74
N ASN A 281 -11.68 -14.91 28.41
CA ASN A 281 -11.92 -16.22 27.80
C ASN A 281 -13.13 -16.27 26.86
N ALA A 282 -14.04 -15.31 26.95
CA ALA A 282 -15.15 -15.15 26.01
C ALA A 282 -14.70 -14.42 24.73
N LEU A 283 -13.73 -13.50 24.84
CA LEU A 283 -13.14 -12.79 23.70
C LEU A 283 -12.11 -13.62 22.90
N LEU A 284 -11.59 -14.70 23.50
CA LEU A 284 -10.60 -15.59 22.88
C LEU A 284 -11.19 -16.90 22.33
N LYS A 285 -12.52 -17.03 22.30
CA LYS A 285 -13.26 -18.18 21.78
C LYS A 285 -14.14 -17.75 20.61
#